data_AF-A0AA39XI43-F1
#
_entry.id   AF-A0AA39XI43-F1
#
_cell.length_a   1.000
_cell.length_b   1.000
_cell.length_c   1.000
_cell.angle_alpha   90.00
_cell.angle_beta   90.00
_cell.angle_gamma   90.00
#
_symmetry.space_group_name_H-M   'P 1'
#
loop_
_entity.id
_entity.type
_entity.pdbx_description
1 polymer ?
#
loop_
_entity_poly.entity_id
_entity_poly.type
_entity_poly.pdbx_seq_one_letter_code
_entity_poly.pdbx_strand_id
1 'polypeptide(L)'
;MSRRLEQATEDALLTGGRAGVRAVQDAGFSEELKAKLLSKISNASQFQSDHAAAFTEANVAGRLPSSAGQGTRAIASAQAWTGEEATEDTVLRMLNDARKPLAPGLRGKAKIPTPVLVDMRIKRNPTASASTRAANARDRAQAYAGMGLKEDSGLSKEEREKFREEFRERFRPGARAMPNSITGLAALANERIEDAIARGQFKNIPRGKGVERDARADNPFIDTTEYIMNKMIKRQEIVPPWIEKQQELVKTANSFRATIRANWKRNAARMISSRGGSLEEQMARAREYARAEEVHNPRRRNVEQIAVPTNSTDDAVMVKIRQKPVSSDPQTSAADDAPSSVEVPDSEPTLSRPFRDPDWEARERSYMELAISNLNAITRSYNLMAPELAKKPYFSLERELNNCFADIAPQLAETIKDRAARPPKTHANFGGRQSPGILERFAGDGKSVRVYESKDPQYGLKEMWRDFWKKTPSQ
;
A
#
# COMPACT_ATOMS: atom_id res chain seq x y z
N MET A 1 -25.12 -24.66 59.04
CA MET A 1 -24.97 -23.60 60.06
C MET A 1 -23.50 -23.29 60.32
N SER A 2 -22.65 -24.29 60.60
CA SER A 2 -21.20 -24.13 60.83
C SER A 2 -20.45 -23.31 59.75
N ARG A 3 -20.61 -23.64 58.47
CA ARG A 3 -19.94 -22.93 57.36
C ARG A 3 -20.31 -21.45 57.25
N ARG A 4 -21.55 -21.07 57.63
CA ARG A 4 -21.98 -19.66 57.63
C ARG A 4 -21.42 -18.90 58.84
N LEU A 5 -21.29 -19.56 59.98
CA LEU A 5 -20.64 -18.99 61.17
C LEU A 5 -19.14 -18.83 60.95
N GLU A 6 -18.50 -19.82 60.34
CA GLU A 6 -17.09 -19.76 59.92
C GLU A 6 -16.87 -18.57 58.96
N GLN A 7 -17.70 -18.45 57.91
CA GLN A 7 -17.62 -17.34 56.97
C GLN A 7 -17.86 -15.98 57.64
N ALA A 8 -18.86 -15.87 58.54
CA ALA A 8 -19.11 -14.64 59.29
C ALA A 8 -17.94 -14.26 60.22
N THR A 9 -17.24 -15.26 60.79
CA THR A 9 -16.04 -15.02 61.60
C THR A 9 -14.82 -14.65 60.75
N GLU A 10 -14.67 -15.22 59.56
CA GLU A 10 -13.63 -14.83 58.60
C GLU A 10 -13.82 -13.38 58.12
N ASP A 11 -15.06 -13.01 57.80
CA ASP A 11 -15.39 -11.64 57.37
C ASP A 11 -15.14 -10.62 58.49
N ALA A 12 -15.47 -10.97 59.75
CA ALA A 12 -15.19 -10.12 60.91
C ALA A 12 -13.69 -9.97 61.19
N LEU A 13 -12.88 -10.99 60.89
CA LEU A 13 -11.42 -10.95 61.02
C LEU A 13 -10.77 -10.10 59.92
N LEU A 14 -11.25 -10.20 58.68
CA LEU A 14 -10.72 -9.45 57.54
C LEU A 14 -11.09 -7.96 57.59
N THR A 15 -12.25 -7.61 58.15
CA THR A 15 -12.74 -6.23 58.24
C THR A 15 -12.45 -5.56 59.58
N GLY A 16 -12.40 -6.32 60.68
CA GLY A 16 -12.27 -5.80 62.06
C GLY A 16 -10.84 -5.55 62.56
N GLY A 17 -9.82 -5.84 61.76
CA GLY A 17 -8.40 -5.60 62.11
C GLY A 17 -7.99 -6.25 63.43
N ARG A 18 -7.22 -5.54 64.27
CA ARG A 18 -6.69 -6.08 65.55
C ARG A 18 -7.78 -6.41 66.58
N ALA A 19 -8.93 -5.75 66.51
CA ALA A 19 -10.06 -6.01 67.42
C ALA A 19 -10.75 -7.34 67.07
N GLY A 20 -10.90 -7.64 65.78
CA GLY A 20 -11.41 -8.94 65.31
C GLY A 20 -10.51 -10.10 65.73
N VAL A 21 -9.18 -9.92 65.64
CA VAL A 21 -8.20 -10.95 66.07
C VAL A 21 -8.31 -11.24 67.57
N ARG A 22 -8.48 -10.20 68.41
CA ARG A 22 -8.71 -10.38 69.85
C ARG A 22 -10.03 -11.09 70.14
N ALA A 23 -11.12 -10.69 69.49
CA ALA A 23 -12.42 -11.33 69.68
C ALA A 23 -12.41 -12.83 69.34
N VAL A 24 -11.63 -13.26 68.33
CA VAL A 24 -11.47 -14.68 67.99
C VAL A 24 -10.48 -15.39 68.92
N GLN A 25 -9.51 -14.68 69.49
CA GLN A 25 -8.63 -15.22 70.52
C GLN A 25 -9.36 -15.48 71.84
N ASP A 26 -10.31 -14.61 72.18
CA ASP A 26 -11.13 -14.63 73.40
C ASP A 26 -12.37 -15.56 73.26
N ALA A 27 -12.77 -15.87 72.03
CA ALA A 27 -13.83 -16.85 71.77
C ALA A 27 -13.35 -18.28 72.04
N GLY A 28 -14.22 -19.10 72.67
CA GLY A 28 -13.94 -20.49 73.07
C GLY A 28 -13.88 -21.51 71.92
N PHE A 29 -13.20 -21.20 70.82
CA PHE A 29 -12.96 -22.13 69.72
C PHE A 29 -11.91 -23.18 70.10
N SER A 30 -11.97 -24.37 69.46
CA SER A 30 -10.93 -25.39 69.58
C SER A 30 -9.57 -24.86 69.11
N GLU A 31 -8.49 -25.24 69.79
CA GLU A 31 -7.13 -24.77 69.51
C GLU A 31 -6.68 -25.03 68.05
N GLU A 32 -7.10 -26.15 67.47
CA GLU A 32 -6.78 -26.52 66.08
C GLU A 32 -7.40 -25.54 65.05
N LEU A 33 -8.66 -25.14 65.26
CA LEU A 33 -9.34 -24.15 64.39
C LEU A 33 -8.73 -22.76 64.53
N LYS A 34 -8.33 -22.37 65.75
CA LYS A 34 -7.63 -21.10 66.00
C LYS A 34 -6.29 -21.06 65.28
N ALA A 35 -5.51 -22.15 65.34
CA ALA A 35 -4.25 -22.26 64.61
C ALA A 35 -4.45 -22.17 63.09
N LYS A 36 -5.48 -22.85 62.56
CA LYS A 36 -5.81 -22.81 61.13
C LYS A 36 -6.21 -21.40 60.66
N LEU A 37 -7.04 -20.68 61.43
CA LEU A 37 -7.43 -19.30 61.12
C LEU A 37 -6.23 -18.34 61.15
N LEU A 38 -5.36 -18.45 62.16
CA LEU A 38 -4.14 -17.64 62.24
C LEU A 38 -3.17 -17.94 61.10
N SER A 39 -3.01 -19.21 60.69
CA SER A 39 -2.20 -19.57 59.52
C SER A 39 -2.77 -19.01 58.22
N LYS A 40 -4.10 -18.97 58.09
CA LYS A 40 -4.76 -18.39 56.91
C LYS A 40 -4.55 -16.88 56.86
N ILE A 41 -4.54 -16.20 58.01
CA ILE A 41 -4.22 -14.77 58.12
C ILE A 41 -2.75 -14.52 57.79
N SER A 42 -1.81 -15.31 58.31
CA SER A 42 -0.38 -15.15 57.97
C SER A 42 -0.17 -15.32 56.48
N ASN A 43 -0.78 -16.34 55.87
CA ASN A 43 -0.69 -16.58 54.43
C ASN A 43 -1.34 -15.44 53.61
N ALA A 44 -2.47 -14.89 54.06
CA ALA A 44 -3.11 -13.75 53.41
C ALA A 44 -2.27 -12.46 53.55
N SER A 45 -1.62 -12.24 54.69
CA SER A 45 -0.74 -11.09 54.90
C SER A 45 0.54 -11.17 54.07
N GLN A 46 1.10 -12.37 53.93
CA GLN A 46 2.24 -12.65 53.04
C GLN A 46 1.83 -12.45 51.57
N PHE A 47 0.66 -12.94 51.18
CA PHE A 47 0.12 -12.70 49.84
C PHE A 47 -0.07 -11.21 49.54
N GLN A 48 -0.50 -10.41 50.52
CA GLN A 48 -0.62 -8.96 50.37
C GLN A 48 0.73 -8.26 50.26
N SER A 49 1.78 -8.71 50.97
CA SER A 49 3.13 -8.15 50.79
C SER A 49 3.70 -8.51 49.42
N ASP A 50 3.50 -9.74 48.98
CA ASP A 50 4.04 -10.23 47.70
C ASP A 50 3.34 -9.58 46.50
N HIS A 51 2.06 -9.22 46.66
CA HIS A 51 1.25 -8.57 45.63
C HIS A 51 0.86 -7.13 45.95
N ALA A 52 1.67 -6.42 46.74
CA ALA A 52 1.37 -5.07 47.19
C ALA A 52 1.04 -4.11 46.02
N ALA A 53 1.77 -4.21 44.89
CA ALA A 53 1.56 -3.38 43.70
C ALA A 53 0.21 -3.64 43.00
N ALA A 54 -0.24 -4.90 42.95
CA ALA A 54 -1.54 -5.23 42.36
C ALA A 54 -2.70 -4.75 43.24
N PHE A 55 -2.52 -4.82 44.57
CA PHE A 55 -3.50 -4.31 45.52
C PHE A 55 -3.53 -2.78 45.56
N THR A 56 -2.40 -2.09 45.40
CA THR A 56 -2.39 -0.63 45.28
C THR A 56 -3.11 -0.20 44.02
N GLU A 57 -2.82 -0.81 42.86
CA GLU A 57 -3.51 -0.50 41.60
C GLU A 57 -5.04 -0.73 41.71
N ALA A 58 -5.48 -1.86 42.26
CA ALA A 58 -6.90 -2.16 42.43
C ALA A 58 -7.60 -1.20 43.41
N ASN A 59 -6.96 -0.86 44.52
CA ASN A 59 -7.51 0.11 45.48
C ASN A 59 -7.54 1.54 44.92
N VAL A 60 -6.52 1.90 44.14
CA VAL A 60 -6.39 3.21 43.49
C VAL A 60 -7.44 3.36 42.39
N ALA A 61 -7.71 2.31 41.61
CA ALA A 61 -8.77 2.28 40.61
C ALA A 61 -10.18 2.43 41.23
N GLY A 62 -10.40 1.91 42.44
CA GLY A 62 -11.67 2.05 43.16
C GLY A 62 -11.86 3.40 43.85
N ARG A 63 -10.77 4.07 44.26
CA ARG A 63 -10.82 5.32 45.04
C ARG A 63 -10.69 6.60 44.20
N LEU A 64 -10.09 6.52 43.01
CA LEU A 64 -9.92 7.69 42.14
C LEU A 64 -11.13 7.91 41.22
N PRO A 65 -11.58 9.16 41.01
CA PRO A 65 -12.64 9.45 40.05
C PRO A 65 -12.15 9.18 38.61
N SER A 66 -13.08 8.79 37.73
CA SER A 66 -12.79 8.53 36.30
C SER A 66 -12.26 9.75 35.54
N SER A 67 -12.40 10.96 36.11
CA SER A 67 -11.86 12.21 35.59
C SER A 67 -10.38 12.45 35.92
N ALA A 68 -9.80 11.67 36.84
CA ALA A 68 -8.38 11.80 37.19
C ALA A 68 -7.50 11.42 35.98
N GLY A 69 -6.55 12.29 35.64
CA GLY A 69 -5.63 12.09 34.53
C GLY A 69 -4.69 10.90 34.75
N GLN A 70 -4.09 10.41 33.66
CA GLN A 70 -3.18 9.25 33.72
C GLN A 70 -1.99 9.48 34.66
N GLY A 71 -1.43 10.70 34.70
CA GLY A 71 -0.31 11.02 35.59
C GLY A 71 -0.66 10.91 37.07
N THR A 72 -1.84 11.38 37.48
CA THR A 72 -2.25 11.28 38.90
C THR A 72 -2.56 9.84 39.29
N ARG A 73 -3.10 9.03 38.38
CA ARG A 73 -3.29 7.58 38.59
C ARG A 73 -1.96 6.85 38.69
N ALA A 74 -0.99 7.18 37.82
CA ALA A 74 0.35 6.59 37.85
C ALA A 74 1.06 6.90 39.17
N ILE A 75 1.00 8.15 39.65
CA ILE A 75 1.60 8.54 40.94
C ILE A 75 0.93 7.82 42.12
N ALA A 76 -0.41 7.67 42.08
CA ALA A 76 -1.14 7.02 43.16
C ALA A 76 -0.93 5.49 43.20
N SER A 77 -0.70 4.86 42.05
CA SER A 77 -0.42 3.42 41.93
C SER A 77 1.06 3.07 42.12
N ALA A 78 1.96 4.05 42.00
CA ALA A 78 3.39 3.86 42.18
C ALA A 78 3.72 3.32 43.58
N GLN A 79 4.76 2.48 43.62
CA GLN A 79 5.29 1.95 44.87
C GLN A 79 5.85 3.09 45.74
N ALA A 80 5.66 2.97 47.06
CA ALA A 80 6.24 3.92 48.00
C ALA A 80 7.77 3.87 47.93
N TRP A 81 8.40 5.04 47.96
CA TRP A 81 9.86 5.16 47.93
C TRP A 81 10.51 4.48 49.13
N THR A 82 11.41 3.52 48.88
CA THR A 82 12.07 2.71 49.92
C THR A 82 13.49 3.20 50.26
N GLY A 83 13.99 4.25 49.61
CA GLY A 83 15.37 4.74 49.75
C GLY A 83 16.28 4.38 48.57
N GLU A 84 15.92 3.33 47.83
CA GLU A 84 16.61 2.89 46.61
C GLU A 84 15.65 3.02 45.41
N GLU A 85 16.16 3.45 44.26
CA GLU A 85 15.38 3.51 43.01
C GLU A 85 15.18 2.11 42.44
N ALA A 86 13.95 1.76 42.06
CA ALA A 86 13.69 0.52 41.34
C ALA A 86 14.40 0.52 39.97
N THR A 87 14.85 -0.65 39.51
CA THR A 87 15.57 -0.77 38.23
C THR A 87 14.76 -0.20 37.06
N GLU A 88 13.44 -0.39 37.07
CA GLU A 88 12.51 0.11 36.06
C GLU A 88 12.52 1.64 35.99
N ASP A 89 12.47 2.30 37.15
CA ASP A 89 12.52 3.75 37.27
C ASP A 89 13.88 4.31 36.86
N THR A 90 14.98 3.62 37.19
CA THR A 90 16.32 4.02 36.72
C THR A 90 16.42 3.98 35.20
N VAL A 91 15.87 2.95 34.56
CA VAL A 91 15.86 2.82 33.09
C VAL A 91 14.97 3.87 32.46
N LEU A 92 13.78 4.12 33.03
CA LEU A 92 12.87 5.17 32.57
C LEU A 92 13.54 6.56 32.65
N ARG A 93 14.28 6.84 33.72
CA ARG A 93 15.09 8.07 33.85
C ARG A 93 16.16 8.14 32.77
N MET A 94 16.94 7.08 32.55
CA MET A 94 17.95 7.03 31.48
C MET A 94 17.33 7.24 30.09
N LEU A 95 16.16 6.67 29.82
CA LEU A 95 15.45 6.87 28.56
C LEU A 95 14.95 8.30 28.38
N ASN A 96 14.41 8.91 29.44
CA ASN A 96 13.97 10.30 29.43
C ASN A 96 15.14 11.28 29.27
N ASP A 97 16.30 10.97 29.85
CA ASP A 97 17.52 11.76 29.70
C ASP A 97 18.12 11.61 28.29
N ALA A 98 18.17 10.39 27.75
CA ALA A 98 18.58 10.13 26.38
C ALA A 98 17.64 10.79 25.35
N ARG A 99 16.35 10.89 25.66
CA ARG A 99 15.31 11.51 24.82
C ARG A 99 14.69 12.72 25.49
N LYS A 100 15.53 13.70 25.87
CA LYS A 100 15.07 14.91 26.54
C LYS A 100 14.01 15.63 25.69
N PRO A 101 12.77 15.76 26.17
CA PRO A 101 11.72 16.44 25.41
C PRO A 101 12.09 17.92 25.25
N LEU A 102 11.82 18.50 24.07
CA LEU A 102 12.13 19.90 23.74
C LEU A 102 11.69 20.87 24.84
N ALA A 103 12.32 22.04 24.97
CA ALA A 103 11.88 23.03 25.96
C ALA A 103 10.38 23.38 25.77
N PRO A 104 9.61 23.68 26.84
CA PRO A 104 8.18 23.94 26.74
C PRO A 104 7.77 24.97 25.67
N GLY A 105 8.61 25.97 25.38
CA GLY A 105 8.36 26.96 24.32
C GLY A 105 8.55 26.43 22.88
N LEU A 106 9.30 25.34 22.69
CA LEU A 106 9.51 24.65 21.41
C LEU A 106 8.58 23.45 21.23
N ARG A 107 7.88 23.03 22.29
CA ARG A 107 6.79 22.06 22.19
C ARG A 107 5.61 22.78 21.55
N GLY A 108 5.26 22.39 20.32
CA GLY A 108 4.03 22.88 19.69
C GLY A 108 2.82 22.69 20.61
N LYS A 109 1.74 23.45 20.36
CA LYS A 109 0.50 23.36 21.14
C LYS A 109 0.10 21.90 21.31
N ALA A 110 -0.15 21.48 22.57
CA ALA A 110 -0.52 20.11 22.88
C ALA A 110 -1.74 19.71 22.04
N LYS A 111 -1.56 18.74 21.13
CA LYS A 111 -2.67 18.08 20.44
C LYS A 111 -3.34 17.16 21.46
N ILE A 112 -4.16 17.74 22.33
CA ILE A 112 -5.09 16.98 23.15
C ILE A 112 -5.99 16.27 22.13
N PRO A 113 -6.05 14.93 22.09
CA PRO A 113 -7.05 14.24 21.32
C PRO A 113 -8.39 14.55 21.97
N THR A 114 -9.00 15.65 21.53
CA THR A 114 -10.43 15.82 21.72
C THR A 114 -11.07 14.59 21.07
N PRO A 115 -12.04 13.93 21.73
CA PRO A 115 -12.79 12.88 21.06
C PRO A 115 -13.39 13.51 19.80
N VAL A 116 -12.83 13.17 18.64
CA VAL A 116 -13.34 13.64 17.36
C VAL A 116 -14.64 12.90 17.15
N LEU A 117 -15.71 13.46 17.74
CA LEU A 117 -17.06 13.21 17.28
C LEU A 117 -17.05 13.64 15.82
N VAL A 118 -16.96 12.66 14.92
CA VAL A 118 -17.11 12.87 13.48
C VAL A 118 -18.53 13.42 13.30
N ASP A 119 -18.62 14.74 13.18
CA ASP A 119 -19.87 15.44 12.95
C ASP A 119 -20.34 15.12 11.51
N MET A 120 -21.07 14.02 11.37
CA MET A 120 -21.64 13.49 10.11
C MET A 120 -22.68 14.41 9.47
N ARG A 121 -22.93 15.60 10.04
CA ARG A 121 -23.85 16.60 9.49
C ARG A 121 -23.26 17.20 8.22
N ILE A 122 -24.03 17.18 7.13
CA ILE A 122 -23.66 17.80 5.86
C ILE A 122 -23.44 19.30 6.09
N LYS A 123 -22.18 19.73 6.14
CA LYS A 123 -21.84 21.14 6.25
C LYS A 123 -21.85 21.77 4.87
N ARG A 124 -22.43 22.97 4.79
CA ARG A 124 -22.39 23.79 3.59
C ARG A 124 -20.92 24.14 3.29
N ASN A 125 -20.49 23.83 2.07
CA ASN A 125 -19.16 24.20 1.60
C ASN A 125 -18.97 25.73 1.72
N PRO A 126 -17.75 26.20 2.05
CA PRO A 126 -17.47 27.62 2.15
C PRO A 126 -17.79 28.33 0.83
N THR A 127 -18.29 29.56 0.91
CA THR A 127 -18.66 30.34 -0.27
C THR A 127 -17.40 30.68 -1.07
N ALA A 128 -17.22 30.04 -2.22
CA ALA A 128 -16.14 30.36 -3.15
C ALA A 128 -16.27 31.81 -3.67
N SER A 129 -15.14 32.48 -3.91
CA SER A 129 -15.10 33.84 -4.45
C SER A 129 -15.77 33.92 -5.83
N ALA A 130 -16.28 35.10 -6.23
CA ALA A 130 -16.95 35.26 -7.52
C ALA A 130 -16.05 34.88 -8.72
N SER A 131 -14.75 35.19 -8.64
CA SER A 131 -13.76 34.84 -9.66
C SER A 131 -13.56 33.34 -9.80
N THR A 132 -13.43 32.61 -8.69
CA THR A 132 -13.29 31.15 -8.71
C THR A 132 -14.56 30.45 -9.17
N ARG A 133 -15.74 31.00 -8.87
CA ARG A 133 -17.01 30.50 -9.44
C ARG A 133 -17.08 30.68 -10.94
N ALA A 134 -16.67 31.84 -11.46
CA ALA A 134 -16.67 32.11 -12.89
C ALA A 134 -15.64 31.24 -13.65
N ALA A 135 -14.44 31.05 -13.10
CA ALA A 135 -13.42 30.16 -13.66
C ALA A 135 -13.94 28.71 -13.73
N ASN A 136 -14.43 28.19 -12.60
CA ASN A 136 -15.00 26.84 -12.56
C ASN A 136 -16.20 26.66 -13.50
N ALA A 137 -17.04 27.69 -13.67
CA ALA A 137 -18.15 27.63 -14.62
C ALA A 137 -17.66 27.59 -16.07
N ARG A 138 -16.63 28.38 -16.40
CA ARG A 138 -16.00 28.40 -17.73
C ARG A 138 -15.34 27.07 -18.06
N ASP A 139 -14.57 26.51 -17.12
CA ASP A 139 -13.88 25.24 -17.29
C ASP A 139 -14.88 24.08 -17.48
N ARG A 140 -15.97 24.08 -16.70
CA ARG A 140 -17.06 23.11 -16.88
C ARG A 140 -17.78 23.28 -18.22
N ALA A 141 -18.09 24.52 -18.62
CA ALA A 141 -18.73 24.77 -19.91
C ALA A 141 -17.84 24.32 -21.09
N GLN A 142 -16.52 24.51 -20.99
CA GLN A 142 -15.56 24.02 -21.97
C GLN A 142 -15.47 22.49 -22.00
N ALA A 143 -15.50 21.83 -20.82
CA ALA A 143 -15.54 20.37 -20.76
C ALA A 143 -16.79 19.77 -21.44
N TYR A 144 -17.96 20.43 -21.28
CA TYR A 144 -19.18 20.01 -21.99
C TYR A 144 -19.15 20.36 -23.48
N ALA A 145 -18.58 21.51 -23.87
CA ALA A 145 -18.42 21.87 -25.28
C ALA A 145 -17.45 20.93 -26.02
N GLY A 146 -16.42 20.41 -25.32
CA GLY A 146 -15.48 19.42 -25.84
C GLY A 146 -16.06 18.00 -25.93
N MET A 147 -17.22 17.74 -25.33
CA MET A 147 -17.90 16.43 -25.35
C MET A 147 -18.86 16.28 -26.55
N GLY A 148 -18.53 16.88 -27.69
CA GLY A 148 -19.13 16.56 -29.00
C GLY A 148 -20.55 17.06 -29.27
N LEU A 149 -21.18 17.84 -28.38
CA LEU A 149 -22.57 18.29 -28.58
C LEU A 149 -22.75 19.35 -29.69
N LYS A 150 -21.66 19.81 -30.32
CA LYS A 150 -21.67 20.78 -31.43
C LYS A 150 -21.46 20.15 -32.81
N GLU A 151 -21.07 18.89 -32.90
CA GLU A 151 -21.00 18.18 -34.18
C GLU A 151 -22.38 17.59 -34.49
N ASP A 152 -23.21 18.44 -35.09
CA ASP A 152 -24.56 18.19 -35.60
C ASP A 152 -24.54 17.27 -36.84
N SER A 153 -24.66 15.94 -36.67
CA SER A 153 -24.97 15.06 -37.81
C SER A 153 -25.84 13.86 -37.42
N GLY A 154 -27.14 14.08 -37.14
CA GLY A 154 -28.11 12.98 -37.15
C GLY A 154 -29.45 13.16 -36.43
N LEU A 155 -29.65 14.19 -35.59
CA LEU A 155 -30.87 14.30 -34.77
C LEU A 155 -31.95 15.14 -35.46
N SER A 156 -33.18 14.61 -35.53
CA SER A 156 -34.33 15.35 -36.09
C SER A 156 -34.67 16.56 -35.20
N LYS A 157 -35.34 17.57 -35.76
CA LYS A 157 -35.76 18.76 -35.00
C LYS A 157 -36.62 18.40 -33.78
N GLU A 158 -37.48 17.39 -33.93
CA GLU A 158 -38.36 16.89 -32.87
C GLU A 158 -37.59 16.17 -31.75
N GLU A 159 -36.57 15.40 -32.10
CA GLU A 159 -35.67 14.77 -31.11
C GLU A 159 -34.84 15.80 -30.36
N ARG A 160 -34.45 16.89 -31.05
CA ARG A 160 -33.71 18.00 -30.46
C ARG A 160 -34.56 18.85 -29.52
N GLU A 161 -35.86 18.98 -29.79
CA GLU A 161 -36.82 19.63 -28.89
C GLU A 161 -37.09 18.77 -27.66
N LYS A 162 -37.31 17.46 -27.83
CA LYS A 162 -37.43 16.52 -26.71
C LYS A 162 -36.18 16.50 -25.84
N PHE A 163 -34.99 16.50 -26.46
CA PHE A 163 -33.73 16.59 -25.73
C PHE A 163 -33.60 17.92 -24.96
N ARG A 164 -34.03 19.03 -25.58
CA ARG A 164 -34.05 20.35 -24.91
C ARG A 164 -35.03 20.38 -23.75
N GLU A 165 -36.18 19.74 -23.88
CA GLU A 165 -37.19 19.60 -22.83
C GLU A 165 -36.66 18.72 -21.69
N GLU A 166 -36.09 17.55 -21.98
CA GLU A 166 -35.44 16.69 -20.98
C GLU A 166 -34.32 17.43 -20.23
N PHE A 167 -33.52 18.24 -20.94
CA PHE A 167 -32.52 19.09 -20.30
C PHE A 167 -33.17 20.17 -19.43
N ARG A 168 -34.22 20.83 -19.93
CA ARG A 168 -34.95 21.86 -19.18
C ARG A 168 -35.55 21.28 -17.90
N GLU A 169 -36.18 20.12 -17.97
CA GLU A 169 -36.73 19.38 -16.84
C GLU A 169 -35.64 19.05 -15.82
N ARG A 170 -34.49 18.52 -16.24
CA ARG A 170 -33.34 18.21 -15.37
C ARG A 170 -32.75 19.40 -14.61
N PHE A 171 -32.95 20.62 -15.11
CA PHE A 171 -32.48 21.87 -14.50
C PHE A 171 -33.59 22.69 -13.84
N ARG A 172 -34.83 22.20 -13.79
CA ARG A 172 -35.87 22.83 -12.98
C ARG A 172 -35.49 22.75 -11.49
N PRO A 173 -35.72 23.82 -10.71
CA PRO A 173 -35.55 23.77 -9.26
C PRO A 173 -36.40 22.62 -8.69
N GLY A 174 -35.75 21.58 -8.13
CA GLY A 174 -36.41 20.38 -7.59
C GLY A 174 -36.20 19.09 -8.40
N ALA A 175 -35.82 19.16 -9.67
CA ALA A 175 -35.67 17.97 -10.53
C ALA A 175 -34.46 17.06 -10.20
N ARG A 176 -33.53 17.55 -9.35
CA ARG A 176 -32.40 16.77 -8.83
C ARG A 176 -32.55 16.42 -7.35
N ALA A 177 -33.75 16.55 -6.79
CA ALA A 177 -34.02 15.99 -5.48
C ALA A 177 -34.15 14.47 -5.64
N MET A 178 -33.12 13.72 -5.23
CA MET A 178 -33.29 12.29 -5.01
C MET A 178 -34.42 12.12 -3.99
N PRO A 179 -35.44 11.30 -4.26
CA PRO A 179 -36.54 11.13 -3.33
C PRO A 179 -36.01 10.53 -2.03
N ASN A 180 -36.23 11.24 -0.92
CA ASN A 180 -35.77 10.82 0.41
C ASN A 180 -36.68 9.74 1.05
N SER A 181 -37.68 9.24 0.31
CA SER A 181 -38.63 8.22 0.76
C SER A 181 -38.63 7.00 -0.16
N ILE A 182 -38.87 5.81 0.41
CA ILE A 182 -38.96 4.53 -0.33
C ILE A 182 -40.09 4.59 -1.37
N THR A 183 -41.19 5.26 -1.05
CA THR A 183 -42.32 5.50 -1.95
C THR A 183 -41.96 6.43 -3.11
N GLY A 184 -41.15 7.45 -2.86
CA GLY A 184 -40.66 8.34 -3.91
C GLY A 184 -39.65 7.66 -4.83
N LEU A 185 -38.81 6.75 -4.31
CA LEU A 185 -37.95 5.89 -5.14
C LEU A 185 -38.76 4.96 -6.03
N ALA A 186 -39.85 4.38 -5.50
CA ALA A 186 -40.76 3.54 -6.28
C ALA A 186 -41.47 4.33 -7.40
N ALA A 187 -41.93 5.54 -7.12
CA ALA A 187 -42.55 6.41 -8.13
C ALA A 187 -41.56 6.80 -9.24
N LEU A 188 -40.33 7.15 -8.88
CA LEU A 188 -39.26 7.46 -9.85
C LEU A 188 -38.85 6.23 -10.66
N ALA A 189 -38.83 5.05 -10.04
CA ALA A 189 -38.59 3.79 -10.74
C ALA A 189 -39.72 3.50 -11.75
N ASN A 190 -40.97 3.67 -11.36
CA ASN A 190 -42.12 3.49 -12.25
C ASN A 190 -42.10 4.48 -13.41
N GLU A 191 -41.81 5.77 -13.16
CA GLU A 191 -41.64 6.78 -14.20
C GLU A 191 -40.55 6.35 -15.19
N ARG A 192 -39.37 5.93 -14.71
CA ARG A 192 -38.28 5.43 -15.57
C ARG A 192 -38.67 4.17 -16.35
N ILE A 193 -39.49 3.29 -15.77
CA ILE A 193 -39.99 2.09 -16.44
C ILE A 193 -40.94 2.48 -17.57
N GLU A 194 -41.90 3.38 -17.31
CA GLU A 194 -42.84 3.89 -18.30
C GLU A 194 -42.12 4.61 -19.44
N ASP A 195 -41.11 5.41 -19.11
CA ASP A 195 -40.22 6.10 -20.05
C ASP A 195 -39.43 5.12 -20.94
N ALA A 196 -38.95 4.02 -20.36
CA ALA A 196 -38.25 2.96 -21.10
C ALA A 196 -39.22 2.10 -21.93
N ILE A 197 -40.47 1.92 -21.48
CA ILE A 197 -41.56 1.31 -22.26
C ILE A 197 -41.91 2.21 -23.47
N ALA A 198 -42.03 3.52 -23.26
CA ALA A 198 -42.30 4.50 -24.30
C ALA A 198 -41.18 4.56 -25.35
N ARG A 199 -39.91 4.48 -24.91
CA ARG A 199 -38.73 4.33 -25.80
C ARG A 199 -38.64 2.96 -26.48
N GLY A 200 -39.55 2.03 -26.20
CA GLY A 200 -39.60 0.71 -26.82
C GLY A 200 -38.50 -0.26 -26.38
N GLN A 201 -37.74 0.07 -25.33
CA GLN A 201 -36.61 -0.75 -24.85
C GLN A 201 -37.06 -2.14 -24.38
N PHE A 202 -38.31 -2.28 -23.89
CA PHE A 202 -38.89 -3.55 -23.46
C PHE A 202 -39.38 -4.46 -24.61
N LYS A 203 -39.42 -3.95 -25.85
CA LYS A 203 -39.89 -4.71 -27.02
C LYS A 203 -38.82 -5.64 -27.59
N ASN A 204 -37.54 -5.29 -27.46
CA ASN A 204 -36.40 -6.06 -28.01
C ASN A 204 -35.68 -6.94 -26.97
N ILE A 205 -36.32 -7.23 -25.84
CA ILE A 205 -35.76 -8.16 -24.86
C ILE A 205 -36.12 -9.58 -25.35
N PRO A 206 -35.15 -10.49 -25.56
CA PRO A 206 -35.47 -11.88 -25.89
C PRO A 206 -36.29 -12.47 -24.73
N ARG A 207 -37.54 -12.87 -25.01
CA ARG A 207 -38.43 -13.53 -24.05
C ARG A 207 -38.64 -14.97 -24.49
N GLY A 208 -38.40 -15.93 -23.59
CA GLY A 208 -38.65 -17.36 -23.85
C GLY A 208 -37.45 -18.27 -23.56
N LYS A 209 -37.58 -19.55 -23.94
CA LYS A 209 -36.49 -20.54 -23.90
C LYS A 209 -35.42 -20.14 -24.94
N GLY A 210 -34.24 -19.76 -24.48
CA GLY A 210 -33.14 -19.27 -25.32
C GLY A 210 -32.44 -18.02 -24.75
N VAL A 211 -32.99 -17.40 -23.71
CA VAL A 211 -32.22 -16.45 -22.89
C VAL A 211 -31.15 -17.24 -22.15
N GLU A 212 -29.87 -16.93 -22.41
CA GLU A 212 -28.75 -17.46 -21.65
C GLU A 212 -28.90 -16.99 -20.19
N ARG A 213 -29.52 -17.84 -19.37
CA ARG A 213 -29.38 -17.74 -17.93
C ARG A 213 -27.94 -18.10 -17.61
N ASP A 214 -27.36 -17.37 -16.65
CA ASP A 214 -26.07 -17.75 -16.10
C ASP A 214 -26.16 -19.21 -15.65
N ALA A 215 -25.47 -20.13 -16.34
CA ALA A 215 -25.54 -21.56 -16.05
C ALA A 215 -25.11 -21.90 -14.60
N ARG A 216 -24.43 -20.97 -13.92
CA ARG A 216 -24.03 -21.05 -12.52
C ARG A 216 -25.14 -20.66 -11.53
N ALA A 217 -26.15 -19.93 -11.97
CA ALA A 217 -27.33 -19.62 -11.17
C ALA A 217 -28.21 -20.84 -10.93
N ASP A 218 -28.25 -21.74 -11.93
CA ASP A 218 -29.06 -22.95 -11.90
C ASP A 218 -28.29 -24.16 -11.31
N ASN A 219 -27.05 -23.96 -10.83
CA ASN A 219 -26.25 -25.01 -10.22
C ASN A 219 -26.71 -25.28 -8.77
N PRO A 220 -27.22 -26.49 -8.44
CA PRO A 220 -27.67 -26.83 -7.09
C PRO A 220 -26.56 -26.86 -6.03
N PHE A 221 -25.30 -26.95 -6.47
CA PHE A 221 -24.13 -27.03 -5.57
C PHE A 221 -23.53 -25.68 -5.20
N ILE A 222 -24.11 -24.57 -5.71
CA ILE A 222 -23.71 -23.23 -5.32
C ILE A 222 -24.88 -22.64 -4.56
N ASP A 223 -24.64 -22.25 -3.31
CA ASP A 223 -25.67 -21.58 -2.54
C ASP A 223 -26.08 -20.28 -3.22
N THR A 224 -27.40 -20.07 -3.38
CA THR A 224 -27.96 -18.87 -4.02
C THR A 224 -27.42 -17.58 -3.40
N THR A 225 -27.13 -17.59 -2.10
CA THR A 225 -26.52 -16.48 -1.37
C THR A 225 -25.08 -16.21 -1.80
N GLU A 226 -24.24 -17.24 -1.90
CA GLU A 226 -22.85 -17.10 -2.38
C GLU A 226 -22.81 -16.67 -3.84
N TYR A 227 -23.70 -17.22 -4.65
CA TYR A 227 -23.85 -16.86 -6.05
C TYR A 227 -24.23 -15.38 -6.21
N ILE A 228 -25.27 -14.92 -5.50
CA ILE A 228 -25.73 -13.52 -5.55
C ILE A 228 -24.66 -12.60 -4.98
N MET A 229 -24.00 -12.97 -3.88
CA MET A 229 -22.91 -12.20 -3.27
C MET A 229 -21.74 -12.05 -4.25
N ASN A 230 -21.25 -13.15 -4.84
CA ASN A 230 -20.18 -13.10 -5.83
C ASN A 230 -20.58 -12.32 -7.09
N LYS A 231 -21.84 -12.38 -7.50
CA LYS A 231 -22.38 -11.59 -8.60
C LYS A 231 -22.47 -10.10 -8.25
N MET A 232 -22.84 -9.75 -7.02
CA MET A 232 -22.83 -8.38 -6.51
C MET A 232 -21.40 -7.84 -6.43
N ILE A 233 -20.45 -8.62 -5.91
CA ILE A 233 -19.01 -8.30 -5.86
C ILE A 233 -18.49 -8.01 -7.28
N LYS A 234 -18.79 -8.89 -8.26
CA LYS A 234 -18.40 -8.69 -9.67
C LYS A 234 -19.08 -7.47 -10.31
N ARG A 235 -20.36 -7.23 -10.02
CA ARG A 235 -21.15 -6.15 -10.65
C ARG A 235 -20.89 -4.78 -10.04
N GLN A 236 -20.53 -4.73 -8.76
CA GLN A 236 -20.19 -3.50 -8.04
C GLN A 236 -18.68 -3.20 -8.08
N GLU A 237 -17.89 -4.03 -8.76
CA GLU A 237 -16.42 -3.95 -8.82
C GLU A 237 -15.75 -3.87 -7.44
N ILE A 238 -16.41 -4.42 -6.40
CA ILE A 238 -15.88 -4.41 -5.04
C ILE A 238 -14.89 -5.54 -4.94
N VAL A 239 -13.61 -5.19 -4.97
CA VAL A 239 -12.52 -6.15 -4.80
C VAL A 239 -12.30 -6.35 -3.29
N PRO A 240 -12.27 -7.60 -2.80
CA PRO A 240 -11.90 -7.87 -1.41
C PRO A 240 -10.64 -7.10 -1.00
N PRO A 241 -10.57 -6.51 0.21
CA PRO A 241 -9.47 -5.61 0.58
C PRO A 241 -8.06 -6.22 0.43
N TRP A 242 -7.92 -7.53 0.66
CA TRP A 242 -6.65 -8.23 0.48
C TRP A 242 -6.25 -8.36 -1.01
N ILE A 243 -7.20 -8.41 -1.94
CA ILE A 243 -6.94 -8.42 -3.39
C ILE A 243 -6.54 -7.02 -3.86
N GLU A 244 -7.11 -5.94 -3.30
CA GLU A 244 -6.62 -4.58 -3.57
C GLU A 244 -5.15 -4.44 -3.16
N LYS A 245 -4.81 -4.95 -1.96
CA LYS A 245 -3.42 -5.02 -1.50
C LYS A 245 -2.54 -5.92 -2.36
N GLN A 246 -3.10 -6.99 -2.92
CA GLN A 246 -2.39 -7.82 -3.89
C GLN A 246 -2.07 -7.03 -5.17
N GLN A 247 -3.04 -6.29 -5.71
CA GLN A 247 -2.82 -5.48 -6.91
C GLN A 247 -1.81 -4.37 -6.63
N GLU A 248 -1.88 -3.72 -5.47
CA GLU A 248 -0.91 -2.73 -5.03
C GLU A 248 0.49 -3.34 -4.94
N LEU A 249 0.62 -4.51 -4.32
CA LEU A 249 1.89 -5.23 -4.20
C LEU A 249 2.46 -5.60 -5.59
N VAL A 250 1.63 -6.11 -6.50
CA VAL A 250 2.06 -6.48 -7.85
C VAL A 250 2.48 -5.25 -8.65
N LYS A 251 1.70 -4.15 -8.59
CA LYS A 251 2.03 -2.89 -9.28
C LYS A 251 3.34 -2.30 -8.76
N THR A 252 3.50 -2.22 -7.45
CA THR A 252 4.72 -1.69 -6.81
C THR A 252 5.94 -2.58 -7.04
N ALA A 253 5.80 -3.90 -7.00
CA ALA A 253 6.87 -4.82 -7.34
C ALA A 253 7.28 -4.71 -8.81
N ASN A 254 6.31 -4.60 -9.72
CA ASN A 254 6.58 -4.46 -11.15
C ASN A 254 7.26 -3.13 -11.47
N SER A 255 6.84 -2.03 -10.86
CA SER A 255 7.50 -0.73 -11.05
C SER A 255 8.93 -0.76 -10.52
N PHE A 256 9.15 -1.29 -9.32
CA PHE A 256 10.47 -1.48 -8.72
C PHE A 256 11.39 -2.35 -9.60
N ARG A 257 10.90 -3.50 -10.07
CA ARG A 257 11.67 -4.36 -10.97
C ARG A 257 11.95 -3.69 -12.30
N ALA A 258 11.03 -2.88 -12.83
CA ALA A 258 11.24 -2.14 -14.06
C ALA A 258 12.29 -1.04 -13.90
N THR A 259 12.28 -0.30 -12.78
CA THR A 259 13.26 0.77 -12.51
C THR A 259 14.67 0.21 -12.36
N ILE A 260 14.85 -0.83 -11.53
CA ILE A 260 16.15 -1.48 -11.35
C ILE A 260 16.62 -2.05 -12.69
N ARG A 261 15.75 -2.76 -13.42
CA ARG A 261 16.14 -3.33 -14.71
C ARG A 261 16.58 -2.26 -15.72
N ALA A 262 15.82 -1.17 -15.84
CA ALA A 262 16.17 -0.08 -16.74
C ALA A 262 17.48 0.62 -16.33
N ASN A 263 17.71 0.83 -15.04
CA ASN A 263 18.93 1.46 -14.52
C ASN A 263 20.15 0.55 -14.74
N TRP A 264 20.05 -0.74 -14.38
CA TRP A 264 21.13 -1.70 -14.59
C TRP A 264 21.47 -1.86 -16.07
N LYS A 265 20.46 -2.08 -16.92
CA LYS A 265 20.63 -2.18 -18.37
C LYS A 265 21.34 -0.97 -18.97
N ARG A 266 21.03 0.24 -18.49
CA ARG A 266 21.70 1.48 -18.92
C ARG A 266 23.14 1.54 -18.43
N ASN A 267 23.40 1.19 -17.17
CA ASN A 267 24.74 1.19 -16.57
C ASN A 267 25.64 0.16 -17.25
N ALA A 268 25.20 -1.10 -17.32
CA ALA A 268 25.93 -2.20 -17.93
C ALA A 268 26.26 -1.92 -19.42
N ALA A 269 25.29 -1.44 -20.20
CA ALA A 269 25.56 -1.06 -21.58
C ALA A 269 26.58 0.09 -21.68
N ARG A 270 26.55 1.07 -20.76
CA ARG A 270 27.57 2.15 -20.73
C ARG A 270 28.96 1.61 -20.40
N MET A 271 29.06 0.72 -19.43
CA MET A 271 30.34 0.16 -18.97
C MET A 271 30.98 -0.76 -20.01
N ILE A 272 30.18 -1.57 -20.71
CA ILE A 272 30.69 -2.43 -21.78
C ILE A 272 31.17 -1.57 -22.96
N SER A 273 30.42 -0.53 -23.33
CA SER A 273 30.82 0.39 -24.39
C SER A 273 32.00 1.29 -24.02
N SER A 274 32.12 1.73 -22.76
CA SER A 274 33.24 2.58 -22.32
C SER A 274 34.58 1.85 -22.29
N ARG A 275 34.57 0.52 -22.22
CA ARG A 275 35.77 -0.32 -22.31
C ARG A 275 36.39 -0.35 -23.72
N GLY A 276 35.72 0.22 -24.73
CA GLY A 276 36.22 0.35 -26.09
C GLY A 276 36.07 -0.90 -26.97
N GLY A 277 36.67 -0.86 -28.17
CA GLY A 277 36.65 -1.93 -29.19
C GLY A 277 35.53 -1.82 -30.21
N SER A 278 35.56 -2.71 -31.22
CA SER A 278 34.56 -2.77 -32.29
C SER A 278 33.15 -3.13 -31.75
N LEU A 279 32.10 -2.82 -32.49
CA LEU A 279 30.72 -3.14 -32.09
C LEU A 279 30.53 -4.65 -31.88
N GLU A 280 31.11 -5.46 -32.77
CA GLU A 280 31.06 -6.91 -32.72
C GLU A 280 31.77 -7.46 -31.47
N GLU A 281 32.94 -6.92 -31.12
CA GLU A 281 33.63 -7.28 -29.87
C GLU A 281 32.85 -6.88 -28.62
N GLN A 282 32.18 -5.72 -28.63
CA GLN A 282 31.33 -5.31 -27.51
C GLN A 282 30.14 -6.25 -27.34
N MET A 283 29.53 -6.69 -28.45
CA MET A 283 28.46 -7.69 -28.44
C MET A 283 28.97 -9.07 -28.00
N ALA A 284 30.15 -9.50 -28.47
CA ALA A 284 30.77 -10.76 -28.05
C ALA A 284 31.03 -10.77 -26.54
N ARG A 285 31.64 -9.71 -25.99
CA ARG A 285 31.84 -9.56 -24.54
C ARG A 285 30.52 -9.59 -23.76
N ALA A 286 29.48 -8.93 -24.26
CA ALA A 286 28.17 -8.96 -23.62
C ALA A 286 27.56 -10.38 -23.60
N ARG A 287 27.75 -11.17 -24.68
CA ARG A 287 27.33 -12.57 -24.75
C ARG A 287 28.15 -13.46 -23.82
N GLU A 288 29.45 -13.24 -23.70
CA GLU A 288 30.31 -13.95 -22.75
C GLU A 288 29.85 -13.70 -21.30
N TYR A 289 29.55 -12.46 -20.93
CA TYR A 289 28.98 -12.16 -19.62
C TYR A 289 27.60 -12.78 -19.41
N ALA A 290 26.77 -12.87 -20.45
CA ALA A 290 25.50 -13.58 -20.37
C ALA A 290 25.69 -15.07 -20.07
N ARG A 291 26.64 -15.73 -20.74
CA ARG A 291 27.01 -17.12 -20.48
C ARG A 291 27.55 -17.31 -19.05
N ALA A 292 28.42 -16.42 -18.58
CA ALA A 292 28.95 -16.46 -17.22
C ALA A 292 27.85 -16.32 -16.15
N GLU A 293 26.86 -15.44 -16.38
CA GLU A 293 25.69 -15.28 -15.51
C GLU A 293 24.77 -16.51 -15.54
N GLU A 294 24.58 -17.17 -16.68
CA GLU A 294 23.76 -18.40 -16.75
C GLU A 294 24.34 -19.54 -15.91
N VAL A 295 25.67 -19.66 -15.88
CA VAL A 295 26.37 -20.66 -15.06
C VAL A 295 26.26 -20.33 -13.57
N HIS A 296 26.48 -19.06 -13.19
CA HIS A 296 26.47 -18.67 -11.78
C HIS A 296 25.05 -18.51 -11.21
N ASN A 297 24.11 -18.07 -12.04
CA ASN A 297 22.75 -17.69 -11.65
C ASN A 297 21.75 -18.10 -12.73
N PRO A 298 21.38 -19.40 -12.77
CA PRO A 298 20.47 -19.90 -13.78
C PRO A 298 19.10 -19.23 -13.66
N ARG A 299 18.59 -18.72 -14.79
CA ARG A 299 17.28 -18.07 -14.85
C ARG A 299 16.20 -19.06 -14.43
N ARG A 300 15.48 -18.74 -13.35
CA ARG A 300 14.28 -19.49 -12.99
C ARG A 300 13.16 -19.09 -13.95
N ARG A 301 12.70 -20.02 -14.79
CA ARG A 301 11.52 -19.80 -15.65
C ARG A 301 10.34 -19.38 -14.78
N ASN A 302 9.51 -18.47 -15.28
CA ASN A 302 8.26 -18.12 -14.62
C ASN A 302 7.44 -19.40 -14.47
N VAL A 303 7.03 -19.72 -13.25
CA VAL A 303 6.33 -20.99 -12.92
C VAL A 303 5.08 -21.18 -13.80
N GLU A 304 4.46 -20.09 -14.24
CA GLU A 304 3.29 -20.07 -15.13
C GLU A 304 3.58 -20.53 -16.57
N GLN A 305 4.85 -20.52 -17.01
CA GLN A 305 5.28 -21.02 -18.32
C GLN A 305 5.69 -22.49 -18.28
N ILE A 306 5.68 -23.11 -17.10
CA ILE A 306 5.83 -24.56 -16.97
C ILE A 306 4.46 -25.13 -17.31
N ALA A 307 4.26 -25.48 -18.58
CA ALA A 307 3.13 -26.29 -18.98
C ALA A 307 3.22 -27.62 -18.22
N VAL A 308 2.51 -27.72 -17.09
CA VAL A 308 2.30 -28.99 -16.41
C VAL A 308 1.35 -29.77 -17.33
N PRO A 309 1.81 -30.87 -17.97
CA PRO A 309 0.94 -31.64 -18.85
C PRO A 309 -0.21 -32.18 -18.00
N THR A 310 -1.45 -31.83 -18.35
CA THR A 310 -2.67 -32.19 -17.62
C THR A 310 -2.96 -33.70 -17.58
N ASN A 311 -2.10 -34.52 -18.20
CA ASN A 311 -2.23 -35.97 -18.28
C ASN A 311 -1.22 -36.72 -17.39
N SER A 312 -0.45 -36.03 -16.57
CA SER A 312 0.55 -36.65 -15.69
C SER A 312 -0.08 -37.00 -14.34
N THR A 313 -0.65 -38.20 -14.22
CA THR A 313 -0.85 -38.83 -12.91
C THR A 313 0.52 -39.17 -12.30
N ASP A 314 0.65 -39.03 -10.98
CA ASP A 314 1.87 -39.34 -10.22
C ASP A 314 2.14 -40.85 -10.20
N ASP A 315 2.62 -41.39 -11.33
CA ASP A 315 3.04 -42.79 -11.43
C ASP A 315 4.58 -42.89 -11.50
N ALA A 316 5.15 -43.76 -10.66
CA ALA A 316 6.59 -43.80 -10.37
C ALA A 316 7.46 -44.13 -11.60
N VAL A 317 6.87 -44.71 -12.64
CA VAL A 317 7.54 -45.05 -13.91
C VAL A 317 7.82 -43.78 -14.73
N MET A 318 6.95 -42.76 -14.67
CA MET A 318 7.07 -41.52 -15.43
C MET A 318 8.11 -40.55 -14.82
N VAL A 319 8.41 -40.69 -13.52
CA VAL A 319 9.45 -39.91 -12.84
C VAL A 319 10.86 -40.35 -13.26
N LYS A 320 11.07 -41.63 -13.56
CA LYS A 320 12.36 -42.15 -14.07
C LYS A 320 12.69 -41.66 -15.48
N ILE A 321 11.69 -41.30 -16.28
CA ILE A 321 11.89 -40.70 -17.61
C ILE A 321 12.37 -39.23 -17.50
N ARG A 322 12.05 -38.54 -16.41
CA ARG A 322 12.54 -37.17 -16.14
C ARG A 322 14.01 -37.07 -15.71
N GLN A 323 14.64 -38.18 -15.30
CA GLN A 323 15.98 -38.16 -14.68
C GLN A 323 17.14 -38.52 -15.64
N LYS A 324 16.92 -38.73 -16.93
CA LYS A 324 18.01 -38.89 -17.91
C LYS A 324 18.31 -37.55 -18.60
N PRO A 325 19.55 -37.02 -18.49
CA PRO A 325 19.98 -35.95 -19.37
C PRO A 325 20.80 -36.50 -20.57
N VAL A 326 20.75 -35.73 -21.66
CA VAL A 326 21.68 -35.64 -22.81
C VAL A 326 21.37 -36.41 -24.11
N SER A 327 21.32 -35.60 -25.18
CA SER A 327 21.71 -35.78 -26.60
C SER A 327 20.75 -36.32 -27.68
N SER A 328 20.75 -35.52 -28.76
CA SER A 328 20.54 -35.76 -30.20
C SER A 328 19.13 -36.00 -30.76
N ASP A 329 18.70 -35.02 -31.57
CA ASP A 329 17.74 -35.20 -32.68
C ASP A 329 18.29 -36.19 -33.74
N PRO A 330 17.41 -36.74 -34.61
CA PRO A 330 17.23 -36.11 -35.93
C PRO A 330 15.79 -36.10 -36.51
N GLN A 331 15.46 -34.94 -37.11
CA GLN A 331 14.66 -34.64 -38.32
C GLN A 331 13.41 -35.48 -38.71
N THR A 332 12.29 -34.78 -38.95
CA THR A 332 11.52 -34.89 -40.21
C THR A 332 10.82 -33.55 -40.55
N SER A 333 10.83 -33.26 -41.86
CA SER A 333 10.61 -32.04 -42.66
C SER A 333 9.19 -31.44 -42.74
N ALA A 334 9.10 -30.10 -42.84
CA ALA A 334 8.39 -29.37 -43.92
C ALA A 334 8.53 -27.82 -43.83
N ALA A 335 9.18 -27.25 -44.84
CA ALA A 335 9.05 -25.94 -45.54
C ALA A 335 8.79 -24.58 -44.82
N ASP A 336 9.67 -23.64 -45.18
CA ASP A 336 9.51 -22.18 -45.42
C ASP A 336 9.09 -21.25 -44.26
N ASP A 337 10.08 -20.63 -43.60
CA ASP A 337 10.43 -19.21 -43.84
C ASP A 337 11.71 -18.84 -43.04
N ALA A 338 12.60 -18.04 -43.62
CA ALA A 338 13.82 -17.59 -42.96
C ALA A 338 13.50 -16.51 -41.91
N PRO A 339 14.20 -16.50 -40.76
CA PRO A 339 15.37 -15.64 -40.69
C PRO A 339 16.58 -16.35 -40.05
N SER A 340 17.75 -15.97 -40.54
CA SER A 340 19.08 -16.40 -40.13
C SER A 340 19.30 -16.31 -38.60
N SER A 341 19.12 -17.45 -37.93
CA SER A 341 19.67 -17.70 -36.60
C SER A 341 21.18 -17.86 -36.73
N VAL A 342 21.92 -16.88 -36.21
CA VAL A 342 23.36 -17.03 -35.97
C VAL A 342 23.50 -18.13 -34.92
N GLU A 343 23.90 -19.32 -35.36
CA GLU A 343 24.37 -20.40 -34.50
C GLU A 343 25.54 -19.86 -33.68
N VAL A 344 25.35 -19.74 -32.37
CA VAL A 344 26.46 -19.47 -31.45
C VAL A 344 27.02 -20.83 -31.06
N PRO A 345 28.28 -21.17 -31.39
CA PRO A 345 28.84 -22.47 -31.07
C PRO A 345 28.87 -22.68 -29.55
N ASP A 346 28.64 -23.93 -29.13
CA ASP A 346 28.76 -24.45 -27.76
C ASP A 346 30.22 -24.41 -27.27
N SER A 347 30.85 -23.23 -27.28
CA SER A 347 32.13 -23.00 -26.64
C SER A 347 31.92 -22.67 -25.16
N GLU A 348 32.66 -23.37 -24.29
CA GLU A 348 32.70 -23.12 -22.85
C GLU A 348 32.93 -21.63 -22.55
N PRO A 349 32.34 -21.08 -21.45
CA PRO A 349 32.52 -19.67 -21.13
C PRO A 349 33.99 -19.37 -20.85
N THR A 350 34.58 -18.48 -21.64
CA THR A 350 35.95 -17.98 -21.46
C THR A 350 36.09 -17.14 -20.19
N LEU A 351 35.02 -16.49 -19.75
CA LEU A 351 34.96 -15.68 -18.54
C LEU A 351 34.27 -16.46 -17.41
N SER A 352 34.99 -16.65 -16.30
CA SER A 352 34.47 -17.36 -15.12
C SER A 352 33.66 -16.48 -14.17
N ARG A 353 33.72 -15.15 -14.31
CA ARG A 353 33.08 -14.20 -13.39
C ARG A 353 31.92 -13.44 -14.05
N PRO A 354 30.76 -13.36 -13.39
CA PRO A 354 29.65 -12.53 -13.84
C PRO A 354 30.01 -11.04 -13.85
N PHE A 355 29.33 -10.28 -14.71
CA PHE A 355 29.50 -8.83 -14.78
C PHE A 355 28.72 -8.14 -13.64
N ARG A 356 29.42 -7.71 -12.59
CA ARG A 356 28.86 -6.95 -11.46
C ARG A 356 29.68 -5.71 -11.18
N ASP A 357 29.00 -4.61 -10.83
CA ASP A 357 29.61 -3.31 -10.59
C ASP A 357 29.29 -2.84 -9.15
N PRO A 358 30.27 -2.91 -8.23
CA PRO A 358 30.05 -2.56 -6.82
C PRO A 358 29.76 -1.06 -6.63
N ASP A 359 30.27 -0.20 -7.51
CA ASP A 359 30.07 1.25 -7.41
C ASP A 359 28.64 1.63 -7.79
N TRP A 360 28.05 0.90 -8.74
CA TRP A 360 26.62 1.04 -9.05
C TRP A 360 25.74 0.55 -7.91
N GLU A 361 26.05 -0.63 -7.35
CA GLU A 361 25.30 -1.17 -6.22
C GLU A 361 25.32 -0.20 -5.04
N ALA A 362 26.48 0.34 -4.67
CA ALA A 362 26.60 1.31 -3.57
C ALA A 362 25.78 2.58 -3.78
N ARG A 363 25.73 3.11 -5.01
CA ARG A 363 24.96 4.33 -5.35
C ARG A 363 23.46 4.12 -5.26
N GLU A 364 22.96 2.99 -5.75
CA GLU A 364 21.52 2.69 -5.80
C GLU A 364 21.00 2.00 -4.53
N ARG A 365 21.89 1.50 -3.66
CA ARG A 365 21.55 0.71 -2.46
C ARG A 365 20.50 1.36 -1.57
N SER A 366 20.66 2.65 -1.28
CA SER A 366 19.74 3.40 -0.40
C SER A 366 18.30 3.43 -0.94
N TYR A 367 18.15 3.62 -2.25
CA TYR A 367 16.85 3.55 -2.92
C TYR A 367 16.27 2.13 -2.87
N MET A 368 17.10 1.13 -3.16
CA MET A 368 16.66 -0.26 -3.24
C MET A 368 16.23 -0.82 -1.88
N GLU A 369 16.98 -0.52 -0.82
CA GLU A 369 16.64 -0.88 0.55
C GLU A 369 15.33 -0.23 0.99
N LEU A 370 15.13 1.06 0.68
CA LEU A 370 13.88 1.76 0.97
C LEU A 370 12.69 1.14 0.21
N ALA A 371 12.86 0.86 -1.09
CA ALA A 371 11.82 0.26 -1.90
C ALA A 371 11.41 -1.14 -1.39
N ILE A 372 12.38 -1.94 -0.96
CA ILE A 372 12.11 -3.27 -0.37
C ILE A 372 11.43 -3.15 0.99
N SER A 373 11.84 -2.19 1.82
CA SER A 373 11.16 -1.93 3.09
C SER A 373 9.68 -1.61 2.88
N ASN A 374 9.36 -0.84 1.83
CA ASN A 374 7.99 -0.52 1.42
C ASN A 374 7.24 -1.77 0.92
N LEU A 375 7.84 -2.55 0.01
CA LEU A 375 7.25 -3.81 -0.46
C LEU A 375 6.96 -4.78 0.69
N ASN A 376 7.87 -4.88 1.65
CA ASN A 376 7.69 -5.73 2.83
C ASN A 376 6.62 -5.18 3.80
N ALA A 377 6.42 -3.86 3.86
CA ALA A 377 5.30 -3.27 4.60
C ALA A 377 3.95 -3.61 3.96
N ILE A 378 3.83 -3.47 2.64
CA ILE A 378 2.61 -3.85 1.89
C ILE A 378 2.36 -5.36 2.06
N THR A 379 3.40 -6.19 1.92
CA THR A 379 3.33 -7.65 2.10
C THR A 379 2.88 -8.04 3.50
N ARG A 380 3.34 -7.34 4.55
CA ARG A 380 2.85 -7.53 5.92
C ARG A 380 1.34 -7.28 6.01
N SER A 381 0.87 -6.13 5.50
CA SER A 381 -0.56 -5.81 5.53
C SER A 381 -1.41 -6.79 4.71
N TYR A 382 -0.89 -7.26 3.58
CA TYR A 382 -1.53 -8.27 2.75
C TYR A 382 -1.65 -9.62 3.48
N ASN A 383 -0.57 -10.12 4.06
CA ASN A 383 -0.54 -11.42 4.75
C ASN A 383 -1.43 -11.45 6.01
N LEU A 384 -1.69 -10.30 6.63
CA LEU A 384 -2.64 -10.22 7.75
C LEU A 384 -4.09 -10.42 7.31
N MET A 385 -4.42 -10.03 6.07
CA MET A 385 -5.78 -10.11 5.53
C MET A 385 -6.01 -11.35 4.65
N ALA A 386 -4.93 -11.92 4.09
CA ALA A 386 -4.99 -13.02 3.15
C ALA A 386 -5.17 -14.38 3.84
N PRO A 387 -5.93 -15.32 3.23
CA PRO A 387 -5.96 -16.73 3.65
C PRO A 387 -4.57 -17.37 3.61
N GLU A 388 -4.32 -18.39 4.44
CA GLU A 388 -3.01 -19.04 4.58
C GLU A 388 -2.36 -19.45 3.25
N LEU A 389 -3.14 -20.05 2.34
CA LEU A 389 -2.66 -20.48 1.02
C LEU A 389 -2.19 -19.32 0.14
N ALA A 390 -2.77 -18.13 0.31
CA ALA A 390 -2.49 -16.96 -0.51
C ALA A 390 -1.36 -16.08 0.04
N LYS A 391 -0.86 -16.35 1.26
CA LYS A 391 0.21 -15.56 1.88
C LYS A 391 1.48 -15.58 1.05
N LYS A 392 2.17 -14.43 0.97
CA LYS A 392 3.38 -14.22 0.17
C LYS A 392 4.62 -14.09 1.07
N PRO A 393 5.78 -14.61 0.63
CA PRO A 393 7.03 -14.42 1.34
C PRO A 393 7.51 -12.96 1.23
N TYR A 394 8.37 -12.54 2.15
CA TYR A 394 9.02 -11.24 2.09
C TYR A 394 10.04 -11.14 0.96
N PHE A 395 10.26 -9.92 0.49
CA PHE A 395 11.24 -9.57 -0.53
C PHE A 395 12.62 -9.36 0.09
N SER A 396 13.64 -9.90 -0.57
CA SER A 396 15.05 -9.75 -0.23
C SER A 396 15.81 -9.07 -1.36
N LEU A 397 16.68 -8.11 -1.02
CA LEU A 397 17.43 -7.30 -1.98
C LEU A 397 18.30 -8.14 -2.91
N GLU A 398 19.06 -9.07 -2.34
CA GLU A 398 19.98 -9.92 -3.07
C GLU A 398 19.26 -10.78 -4.12
N ARG A 399 18.09 -11.33 -3.78
CA ARG A 399 17.28 -12.11 -4.71
C ARG A 399 16.76 -11.27 -5.87
N GLU A 400 16.27 -10.06 -5.59
CA GLU A 400 15.77 -9.18 -6.65
C GLU A 400 16.91 -8.67 -7.55
N LEU A 401 18.10 -8.43 -7.00
CA LEU A 401 19.31 -8.12 -7.77
C LEU A 401 19.75 -9.29 -8.64
N ASN A 402 19.85 -10.50 -8.08
CA ASN A 402 20.20 -11.70 -8.83
C ASN A 402 19.19 -11.95 -9.97
N ASN A 403 17.89 -11.79 -9.72
CA ASN A 403 16.88 -11.90 -10.78
C ASN A 403 17.07 -10.82 -11.87
N CYS A 404 17.36 -9.57 -11.45
CA CYS A 404 17.61 -8.47 -12.37
C CYS A 404 18.81 -8.75 -13.29
N PHE A 405 19.92 -9.25 -12.73
CA PHE A 405 21.13 -9.59 -13.48
C PHE A 405 20.86 -10.72 -14.47
N ALA A 406 20.21 -11.79 -14.02
CA ALA A 406 19.88 -12.93 -14.87
C ALA A 406 18.93 -12.55 -16.02
N ASP A 407 18.00 -11.62 -15.80
CA ASP A 407 17.08 -11.15 -16.84
C ASP A 407 17.73 -10.24 -17.88
N ILE A 408 18.68 -9.41 -17.47
CA ILE A 408 19.29 -8.40 -18.33
C ILE A 408 20.47 -8.93 -19.11
N ALA A 409 21.27 -9.82 -18.52
CA ALA A 409 22.48 -10.34 -19.14
C ALA A 409 22.29 -10.77 -20.61
N PRO A 410 21.28 -11.58 -20.99
CA PRO A 410 21.06 -11.94 -22.39
C PRO A 410 20.59 -10.78 -23.28
N GLN A 411 19.94 -9.76 -22.71
CA GLN A 411 19.48 -8.58 -23.46
C GLN A 411 20.61 -7.58 -23.76
N LEU A 412 21.76 -7.66 -23.09
CA LEU A 412 22.79 -6.63 -23.17
C LEU A 412 23.35 -6.47 -24.60
N ALA A 413 23.60 -7.57 -25.30
CA ALA A 413 24.17 -7.55 -26.65
C ALA A 413 23.28 -6.79 -27.64
N GLU A 414 21.97 -7.07 -27.64
CA GLU A 414 21.00 -6.34 -28.47
C GLU A 414 20.93 -4.87 -28.09
N THR A 415 21.00 -4.56 -26.81
CA THR A 415 20.86 -3.17 -26.35
C THR A 415 22.07 -2.30 -26.69
N ILE A 416 23.25 -2.91 -26.79
CA ILE A 416 24.45 -2.26 -27.30
C ILE A 416 24.30 -2.00 -28.79
N LYS A 417 23.82 -3.00 -29.56
CA LYS A 417 23.53 -2.86 -30.99
C LYS A 417 22.51 -1.75 -31.25
N ASP A 418 21.38 -1.77 -30.55
CA ASP A 418 20.32 -0.75 -30.65
C ASP A 418 20.84 0.63 -30.29
N ARG A 419 21.72 0.72 -29.30
CA ARG A 419 22.29 2.00 -28.87
C ARG A 419 23.29 2.55 -29.88
N ALA A 420 24.07 1.69 -30.52
CA ALA A 420 24.97 2.08 -31.61
C ALA A 420 24.19 2.47 -32.87
N ALA A 421 23.06 1.80 -33.14
CA ALA A 421 22.17 2.10 -34.27
C ALA A 421 21.31 3.36 -34.05
N ARG A 422 21.06 3.75 -32.80
CA ARG A 422 20.26 4.95 -32.50
C ARG A 422 21.00 6.20 -32.96
N PRO A 423 20.34 7.07 -33.75
CA PRO A 423 20.93 8.35 -34.10
C PRO A 423 21.24 9.14 -32.82
N PRO A 424 22.31 9.95 -32.82
CA PRO A 424 22.59 10.83 -31.69
C PRO A 424 21.33 11.63 -31.41
N LYS A 425 20.90 11.64 -30.14
CA LYS A 425 19.77 12.47 -29.73
C LYS A 425 20.17 13.91 -30.05
N THR A 426 19.67 14.42 -31.16
CA THR A 426 19.70 15.86 -31.41
C THR A 426 18.95 16.45 -30.23
N HIS A 427 19.61 17.32 -29.48
CA HIS A 427 18.91 18.27 -28.64
C HIS A 427 18.16 19.18 -29.60
N ALA A 428 17.08 18.66 -30.19
CA ALA A 428 16.19 19.44 -31.00
C ALA A 428 15.64 20.50 -30.06
N ASN A 429 16.17 21.72 -30.20
CA ASN A 429 15.47 22.92 -29.78
C ASN A 429 14.01 22.70 -30.17
N PHE A 430 13.14 22.64 -29.16
CA PHE A 430 11.71 22.47 -29.33
C PHE A 430 11.14 23.79 -29.88
N GLY A 431 11.54 24.14 -31.10
CA GLY A 431 11.06 25.27 -31.90
C GLY A 431 10.01 24.83 -32.92
N GLY A 432 9.33 23.71 -32.66
CA GLY A 432 8.14 23.31 -33.40
C GLY A 432 6.95 24.11 -32.88
N ARG A 433 6.37 24.97 -33.74
CA ARG A 433 5.16 25.76 -33.49
C ARG A 433 4.08 24.93 -32.76
N GLN A 434 4.00 25.08 -31.44
CA GLN A 434 2.80 24.84 -30.67
C GLN A 434 2.37 26.18 -30.08
N SER A 435 1.07 26.47 -30.19
CA SER A 435 0.47 27.74 -29.80
C SER A 435 0.96 28.22 -28.43
N PRO A 436 1.36 29.50 -28.29
CA PRO A 436 2.05 29.97 -27.10
C PRO A 436 1.10 29.93 -25.90
N GLY A 437 1.53 29.23 -24.85
CA GLY A 437 0.85 29.21 -23.56
C GLY A 437 0.92 30.59 -22.88
N ILE A 438 -0.12 30.94 -22.14
CA ILE A 438 -0.29 32.25 -21.49
C ILE A 438 0.85 32.59 -20.50
N LEU A 439 1.64 31.59 -20.07
CA LEU A 439 2.83 31.79 -19.22
C LEU A 439 3.96 32.54 -19.95
N GLU A 440 4.06 32.40 -21.27
CA GLU A 440 5.12 33.02 -22.08
C GLU A 440 4.89 34.53 -22.26
N ARG A 441 3.65 35.01 -22.11
CA ARG A 441 3.35 36.46 -22.08
C ARG A 441 3.77 37.14 -20.78
N PHE A 442 4.09 36.38 -19.73
CA PHE A 442 4.61 36.90 -18.47
C PHE A 442 6.14 36.81 -18.37
N ALA A 443 6.79 36.04 -19.24
CA ALA A 443 8.24 35.95 -19.32
C ALA A 443 8.76 36.98 -20.33
N GLY A 444 8.99 38.21 -19.85
CA GLY A 444 9.55 39.28 -20.65
C GLY A 444 10.87 38.89 -21.34
N ASP A 445 10.89 39.13 -22.64
CA ASP A 445 12.00 39.43 -23.53
C ASP A 445 13.43 38.98 -23.12
N GLY A 446 13.87 37.88 -23.71
CA GLY A 446 15.13 37.87 -24.47
C GLY A 446 16.47 38.12 -23.77
N LYS A 447 16.62 37.90 -22.45
CA LYS A 447 17.95 37.93 -21.80
C LYS A 447 18.40 36.53 -21.40
N SER A 448 19.51 36.10 -22.00
CA SER A 448 20.23 34.88 -21.63
C SER A 448 20.55 34.88 -20.13
N VAL A 449 19.98 33.91 -19.42
CA VAL A 449 20.22 33.72 -17.99
C VAL A 449 21.65 33.21 -17.81
N ARG A 450 22.56 34.09 -17.39
CA ARG A 450 23.89 33.69 -16.93
C ARG A 450 23.74 33.01 -15.57
N VAL A 451 23.87 31.69 -15.55
CA VAL A 451 23.88 30.91 -14.32
C VAL A 451 25.27 31.07 -13.69
N TYR A 452 25.33 31.75 -12.55
CA TYR A 452 26.53 31.76 -11.71
C TYR A 452 26.48 30.57 -10.78
N GLU A 453 27.40 29.63 -10.94
CA GLU A 453 27.65 28.59 -9.95
C GLU A 453 28.47 29.24 -8.81
N SER A 454 27.83 29.53 -7.68
CA SER A 454 28.56 29.89 -6.46
C SER A 454 29.06 28.62 -5.77
N LYS A 455 30.26 28.67 -5.20
CA LYS A 455 30.90 27.55 -4.48
C LYS A 455 30.43 27.40 -3.02
N ASP A 456 29.41 28.15 -2.61
CA ASP A 456 28.91 28.12 -1.23
C ASP A 456 27.76 27.12 -1.09
N PRO A 457 27.74 26.31 0.01
CA PRO A 457 26.97 25.07 0.05
C PRO A 457 25.45 25.20 0.19
N GLN A 458 24.87 26.41 0.34
CA GLN A 458 23.41 26.57 0.39
C GLN A 458 22.94 27.94 -0.13
N TYR A 459 22.38 27.97 -1.33
CA TYR A 459 21.52 29.08 -1.75
C TYR A 459 20.17 28.98 -1.03
N GLY A 460 19.93 29.87 -0.07
CA GLY A 460 18.75 29.81 0.80
C GLY A 460 17.53 30.57 0.27
N LEU A 461 16.32 30.17 0.69
CA LEU A 461 15.08 30.92 0.41
C LEU A 461 15.15 32.39 0.85
N LYS A 462 15.91 32.70 1.92
CA LYS A 462 16.20 34.07 2.36
C LYS A 462 17.06 34.85 1.37
N GLU A 463 18.04 34.21 0.75
CA GLU A 463 18.93 34.85 -0.25
C GLU A 463 18.18 35.06 -1.55
N MET A 464 17.39 34.07 -1.98
CA MET A 464 16.46 34.21 -3.11
C MET A 464 15.50 35.39 -2.93
N TRP A 465 14.87 35.54 -1.75
CA TRP A 465 13.99 36.68 -1.47
C TRP A 465 14.73 38.01 -1.42
N ARG A 466 15.96 38.02 -0.88
CA ARG A 466 16.79 39.22 -0.80
C ARG A 466 17.26 39.69 -2.18
N ASP A 467 17.63 38.76 -3.06
CA ASP A 467 18.02 39.06 -4.44
C ASP A 467 16.84 39.50 -5.29
N PHE A 468 15.66 38.90 -5.08
CA PHE A 468 14.44 39.30 -5.78
C PHE A 468 14.02 40.75 -5.47
N TRP A 469 14.27 41.22 -4.24
CA TRP A 469 13.96 42.59 -3.82
C TRP A 469 15.11 43.60 -4.02
N LYS A 470 16.32 43.12 -4.37
CA LYS A 470 17.50 43.96 -4.63
C LYS A 470 17.64 44.46 -6.07
N LYS A 471 16.58 44.41 -6.89
CA LYS A 471 16.56 45.15 -8.16
C LYS A 471 16.48 46.66 -7.90
N THR A 472 17.65 47.29 -7.80
CA THR A 472 17.86 48.74 -7.80
C THR A 472 17.83 49.31 -9.24
N PRO A 473 17.67 50.64 -9.38
CA PRO A 473 17.16 51.30 -10.56
C PRO A 473 18.19 51.36 -11.69
N SER A 474 17.67 51.53 -12.90
CA SER A 474 18.43 51.77 -14.13
C SER A 474 19.28 53.04 -14.03
N GLN A 475 20.58 52.90 -14.31
CA GLN A 475 21.28 53.84 -15.18
C GLN A 475 21.71 53.09 -16.44
#